data_AF-A0A2E8D7G6-F1
#
_entry.id   AF-A0A2E8D7G6-F1
#
_cell.length_a   1.000
_cell.length_b   1.000
_cell.length_c   1.000
_cell.angle_alpha   90.00
_cell.angle_beta   90.00
_cell.angle_gamma   90.00
#
_symmetry.space_group_name_H-M   'P 1'
#
loop_
_entity.id
_entity.type
_entity.pdbx_description
1 polymer ?
#
loop_
_entity_poly.entity_id
_entity_poly.type
_entity_poly.pdbx_seq_one_letter_code
_entity_poly.pdbx_strand_id
1 'polypeptide(L)' 'MPKALCLTGMVIAIVVLLLFLLDLIVKFPFQRAHPLMDIVFALCAAVLGFISWTTFREQD' A
#
# COMPACT_ATOMS: atom_id res chain seq x y z
N MET A 1 21.64 5.82 4.50
CA MET A 1 20.88 5.91 3.24
C MET A 1 19.79 4.85 3.04
N PRO A 2 19.88 3.60 3.53
CA PRO A 2 18.83 2.60 3.25
C PRO A 2 17.51 2.79 4.05
N LYS A 3 17.56 3.45 5.23
CA LYS A 3 16.35 3.77 6.03
C LYS A 3 15.36 4.69 5.30
N ALA A 4 15.86 5.66 4.53
CA ALA A 4 15.02 6.60 3.79
C ALA A 4 14.20 5.89 2.70
N LEU A 5 14.81 4.93 2.00
CA LEU A 5 14.14 4.13 0.98
C LEU A 5 13.01 3.27 1.59
N CYS A 6 13.26 2.64 2.74
CA CYS A 6 12.23 1.86 3.45
C CYS A 6 11.06 2.74 3.92
N LEU A 7 11.36 3.94 4.43
CA LEU A 7 10.33 4.91 4.81
C LEU A 7 9.49 5.36 3.61
N THR A 8 10.12 5.67 2.48
CA THR A 8 9.39 6.06 1.26
C THR A 8 8.52 4.92 0.73
N GLY A 9 9.01 3.68 0.71
CA GLY A 9 8.24 2.51 0.30
C GLY A 9 7.01 2.28 1.19
N MET A 10 7.16 2.48 2.51
CA MET A 10 6.08 2.37 3.47
C MET A 10 5.01 3.46 3.29
N VAL A 11 5.43 4.71 3.09
CA VAL A 11 4.50 5.83 2.83
C VAL A 11 3.71 5.57 1.54
N ILE A 12 4.38 5.16 0.47
CA ILE A 12 3.72 4.84 -0.80
C ILE A 12 2.73 3.68 -0.61
N ALA A 13 3.14 2.60 0.09
CA ALA A 13 2.28 1.46 0.37
C ALA A 13 1.00 1.87 1.13
N ILE A 14 1.11 2.74 2.13
CA ILE A 14 -0.04 3.25 2.89
C ILE A 14 -0.98 4.06 1.99
N VAL A 15 -0.45 4.97 1.18
CA VAL A 15 -1.26 5.80 0.27
C VAL A 15 -1.99 4.92 -0.75
N VAL A 16 -1.29 3.96 -1.37
CA VAL A 16 -1.88 3.03 -2.34
C VAL A 16 -2.96 2.17 -1.67
N LEU A 17 -2.69 1.62 -0.49
CA LEU A 17 -3.67 0.83 0.26
C LEU A 17 -4.92 1.65 0.54
N LEU A 18 -4.79 2.89 1.03
CA LEU A 18 -5.92 3.77 1.31
C LEU A 18 -6.75 4.06 0.05
N LEU A 19 -6.11 4.35 -1.08
CA LEU A 19 -6.82 4.65 -2.33
C LEU A 19 -7.65 3.46 -2.81
N PHE A 20 -7.07 2.26 -2.83
CA PHE A 20 -7.76 1.06 -3.32
C PHE A 20 -8.75 0.47 -2.30
N LEU A 21 -8.50 0.59 -1.00
CA LEU A 21 -9.51 0.25 0.02
C LEU A 21 -10.71 1.19 -0.08
N LEU A 22 -10.45 2.49 -0.24
CA LEU A 22 -11.50 3.49 -0.36
C LEU A 22 -12.32 3.26 -1.64
N ASP A 23 -11.68 2.93 -2.76
CA ASP A 23 -12.41 2.60 -3.98
C ASP A 23 -13.25 1.33 -3.82
N LEU A 24 -12.70 0.30 -3.17
CA LEU A 24 -13.41 -0.94 -2.88
C LEU A 24 -14.62 -0.72 -1.96
N ILE A 25 -14.55 0.18 -0.96
CA ILE A 25 -15.65 0.42 -0.01
C ILE A 25 -16.65 1.46 -0.55
N VAL A 26 -16.15 2.61 -1.01
CA VAL A 26 -16.93 3.83 -1.30
C VAL A 26 -17.10 4.10 -2.79
N LYS A 27 -16.42 3.36 -3.69
CA LYS A 27 -16.40 3.60 -5.14
C LYS A 27 -15.85 4.98 -5.51
N PHE A 28 -14.89 5.48 -4.74
CA PHE A 28 -14.22 6.74 -5.00
C PHE A 28 -12.72 6.53 -4.71
N PRO A 29 -11.79 6.98 -5.56
CA PRO A 29 -11.91 7.87 -6.72
C PRO A 29 -12.07 7.21 -8.11
N PHE A 30 -12.00 5.88 -8.22
CA PHE A 30 -11.99 5.14 -9.50
C PHE A 30 -13.32 4.47 -9.84
N GLN A 31 -14.37 4.70 -9.05
CA GLN A 31 -15.72 4.22 -9.28
C GLN A 31 -15.86 2.69 -9.34
N ARG A 32 -14.95 1.94 -8.70
CA ARG A 32 -14.82 0.47 -8.84
C ARG A 32 -14.79 0.06 -10.31
N ALA A 33 -13.86 0.61 -11.08
CA ALA A 33 -13.67 0.22 -12.47
C ALA A 33 -13.48 -1.30 -12.62
N HIS A 34 -12.75 -1.94 -11.70
CA HIS A 34 -12.62 -3.39 -11.65
C HIS A 34 -12.37 -3.90 -10.22
N PRO A 35 -13.34 -4.58 -9.55
CA PRO A 35 -13.21 -4.93 -8.13
C PRO A 35 -12.07 -5.91 -7.83
N LEU A 36 -11.69 -6.79 -8.77
CA LEU A 36 -10.51 -7.65 -8.57
C LEU A 36 -9.21 -6.85 -8.59
N MET A 37 -9.16 -5.74 -9.32
CA MET A 37 -7.97 -4.88 -9.35
C MET A 37 -7.79 -4.22 -7.98
N ASP A 38 -8.87 -3.68 -7.41
CA ASP A 38 -8.82 -3.03 -6.10
C ASP A 38 -8.38 -4.00 -5.00
N ILE A 39 -8.88 -5.24 -5.03
CA ILE A 39 -8.48 -6.28 -4.08
C ILE A 39 -7.01 -6.67 -4.24
N VAL A 40 -6.54 -6.89 -5.47
CA VAL A 40 -5.14 -7.27 -5.73
C VAL A 40 -4.19 -6.15 -5.35
N PHE A 41 -4.50 -4.90 -5.70
CA PHE A 41 -3.67 -3.76 -5.33
C PHE A 41 -3.65 -3.50 -3.82
N ALA A 42 -4.79 -3.63 -3.14
CA ALA A 42 -4.85 -3.53 -1.68
C ALA A 42 -3.99 -4.62 -1.01
N LEU A 43 -4.03 -5.86 -1.51
CA LEU A 43 -3.22 -6.97 -1.00
C LEU A 43 -1.73 -6.73 -1.24
N CYS A 44 -1.34 -6.35 -2.46
CA CYS A 44 0.04 -6.03 -2.80
C CYS A 44 0.58 -4.87 -1.95
N ALA A 45 -0.23 -3.83 -1.74
CA ALA A 45 0.14 -2.69 -0.90
C ALA A 45 0.32 -3.09 0.58
N ALA A 46 -0.54 -3.98 1.10
CA ALA A 46 -0.40 -4.50 2.45
C ALA A 46 0.91 -5.29 2.63
N VAL A 47 1.22 -6.17 1.67
CA VAL A 47 2.47 -6.95 1.68
C VAL A 47 3.70 -6.03 1.55
N LEU A 48 3.67 -5.06 0.63
CA LEU A 48 4.76 -4.10 0.46
C LEU A 48 5.00 -3.27 1.73
N GLY A 49 3.93 -2.80 2.37
CA GLY A 49 4.01 -2.07 3.63
C GLY A 49 4.57 -2.94 4.76
N PHE A 50 4.15 -4.20 4.85
CA PHE A 50 4.66 -5.16 5.83
C PHE A 50 6.16 -5.42 5.65
N ILE A 51 6.61 -5.72 4.42
CA ILE A 51 8.03 -5.96 4.12
C ILE A 51 8.85 -4.68 4.39
N SER A 52 8.34 -3.51 3.97
CA SER A 52 9.01 -2.24 4.23
C SER A 52 9.17 -1.98 5.73
N TRP A 53 8.18 -2.38 6.54
CA TRP A 53 8.22 -2.26 8.00
C TRP A 53 9.21 -3.24 8.64
N THR A 54 9.21 -4.50 8.23
CA THR A 54 10.17 -5.48 8.76
C THR A 54 11.60 -5.07 8.43
N THR A 55 11.87 -4.67 7.18
CA THR A 55 13.19 -4.19 6.77
C THR A 55 13.58 -2.89 7.46
N PHE A 56 12.64 -1.98 7.71
CA PHE A 56 12.93 -0.75 8.48
C PHE A 56 13.36 -1.07 9.92
N ARG A 57 12.68 -2.02 10.58
CA ARG A 57 13.03 -2.47 11.94
C ARG A 57 14.34 -3.24 12.02
N GLU A 58 14.69 -3.99 10.98
CA GLU A 58 15.99 -4.69 10.90
C GLU A 58 17.17 -3.73 10.72
N GLN A 59 16.90 -2.52 10.23
CA GLN A 59 17.93 -1.49 10.04
C GLN A 59 18.23 -0.69 11.33
N ASP A 60 17.58 -0.99 12.45
CA ASP A 60 17.84 -0.38 13.76
C ASP A 60 19.10 -0.90 14.46
#